data_AF-A0A2V5RXX0-F1
#
_entry.id   AF-A0A2V5RXX0-F1
#
_cell.length_a   1.000
_cell.length_b   1.000
_cell.length_c   1.000
_cell.angle_alpha   90.00
_cell.angle_beta   90.00
_cell.angle_gamma   90.00
#
_symmetry.space_group_name_H-M   'P 1'
#
loop_
_entity.id
_entity.type
_entity.pdbx_description
1 polymer ?
#
loop_
_entity_poly.entity_id
_entity_poly.type
_entity_poly.pdbx_seq_one_letter_code
_entity_poly.pdbx_strand_id
1 'polypeptide(L)'
;MQTVIQVIATGRESLRAKIMSDPQLEQKFGFIKIWAKQPGRPHGWAKIHSARDVSGAINLEWHARSRTLICRVVTKLGNKPNSIIGDFVVYLLARHQSRILAIHIMRR
;
A
#
# COMPACT_ATOMS: atom_id res chain seq x y z
N MET A 1 13.91 1.37 -10.36
CA MET A 1 13.93 0.20 -9.45
C MET A 1 12.57 0.13 -8.75
N GLN A 2 11.92 -1.04 -8.70
CA GLN A 2 10.59 -1.19 -8.11
C GLN A 2 10.65 -2.21 -6.98
N THR A 3 10.38 -1.78 -5.75
CA THR A 3 10.26 -2.68 -4.60
C THR A 3 8.82 -3.19 -4.54
N VAL A 4 8.65 -4.49 -4.30
CA VAL A 4 7.35 -5.11 -4.06
C VAL A 4 7.23 -5.45 -2.59
N ILE A 5 6.15 -5.02 -1.96
CA ILE A 5 5.75 -5.47 -0.62
C ILE A 5 4.54 -6.38 -0.80
N GLN A 6 4.65 -7.61 -0.31
CA GLN A 6 3.54 -8.56 -0.29
C GLN A 6 3.06 -8.72 1.14
N VAL A 7 1.78 -8.44 1.38
CA VAL A 7 1.15 -8.61 2.69
C VAL A 7 0.14 -9.75 2.61
N ILE A 8 0.38 -10.81 3.38
CA ILE A 8 -0.55 -11.92 3.51
C ILE A 8 -1.48 -11.60 4.68
N ALA A 9 -2.79 -11.63 4.43
CA ALA A 9 -3.80 -11.21 5.40
C ALA A 9 -4.72 -12.34 5.83
N THR A 10 -5.34 -12.18 7.00
CA THR A 10 -6.44 -13.01 7.50
C THR A 10 -7.80 -12.40 7.14
N GLY A 11 -8.85 -13.22 7.26
CA GLY A 11 -10.23 -12.79 6.99
C GLY A 11 -10.63 -12.83 5.51
N ARG A 12 -11.89 -12.46 5.24
CA ARG A 12 -12.48 -12.47 3.89
C ARG A 12 -12.50 -11.10 3.22
N GLU A 13 -12.35 -10.04 4.02
CA GLU A 13 -12.45 -8.66 3.54
C GLU A 13 -11.18 -8.22 2.80
N SER A 14 -11.34 -7.31 1.83
CA SER A 14 -10.20 -6.75 1.10
C SER A 14 -9.40 -5.80 1.99
N LEU A 15 -8.13 -6.15 2.24
CA LEU A 15 -7.21 -5.25 2.96
C LEU A 15 -7.02 -3.94 2.19
N ARG A 16 -6.99 -3.98 0.85
CA ARG A 16 -6.98 -2.76 0.01
C ARG A 16 -8.17 -1.86 0.32
N ALA A 17 -9.38 -2.42 0.37
CA ALA A 17 -10.58 -1.63 0.67
C ALA A 17 -10.50 -1.01 2.06
N LYS A 18 -10.07 -1.77 3.08
CA LYS A 18 -9.89 -1.27 4.45
C LYS A 18 -8.90 -0.10 4.51
N ILE A 19 -7.76 -0.20 3.81
CA ILE A 19 -6.78 0.88 3.69
C ILE A 19 -7.41 2.12 3.05
N MET A 20 -8.11 1.95 1.91
CA MET A 20 -8.72 3.08 1.19
C MET A 20 -9.88 3.73 1.97
N SER A 21 -10.55 2.99 2.85
CA SER A 21 -11.59 3.53 3.75
C SER A 21 -11.05 4.10 5.06
N ASP A 22 -9.79 3.85 5.43
CA ASP A 22 -9.25 4.26 6.74
C ASP A 22 -8.94 5.77 6.73
N PRO A 23 -9.62 6.60 7.54
CA PRO A 23 -9.35 8.04 7.58
C PRO A 23 -7.97 8.36 8.19
N GLN A 24 -7.44 7.47 9.05
CA GLN A 24 -6.15 7.68 9.70
C GLN A 24 -4.98 7.63 8.71
N LEU A 25 -5.15 6.94 7.58
CA LEU A 25 -4.14 6.85 6.52
C LEU A 25 -3.63 8.25 6.10
N GLU A 26 -4.56 9.19 5.90
CA GLU A 26 -4.25 10.57 5.54
C GLU A 26 -3.92 11.40 6.78
N GLN A 27 -4.78 11.34 7.81
CA GLN A 27 -4.72 12.23 8.98
C GLN A 27 -3.47 12.05 9.85
N LYS A 28 -2.98 10.81 9.99
CA LYS A 28 -1.89 10.47 10.93
C LYS A 28 -0.65 9.92 10.23
N PHE A 29 -0.84 9.15 9.15
CA PHE A 29 0.26 8.45 8.49
C PHE A 29 0.76 9.15 7.23
N GLY A 30 0.13 10.26 6.82
CA GLY A 30 0.63 11.10 5.74
C GLY A 30 0.64 10.40 4.38
N PHE A 31 -0.35 9.56 4.11
CA PHE A 31 -0.55 8.95 2.79
C PHE A 31 -1.82 9.48 2.14
N ILE A 32 -1.70 10.11 0.98
CA ILE A 32 -2.83 10.67 0.22
C ILE A 32 -3.40 9.59 -0.70
N LYS A 33 -4.71 9.39 -0.64
CA LYS A 33 -5.43 8.44 -1.50
C LYS A 33 -5.63 9.06 -2.88
N ILE A 34 -5.22 8.33 -3.92
CA ILE A 34 -5.56 8.69 -5.31
C ILE A 34 -6.57 7.69 -5.83
N TRP A 35 -7.82 8.14 -5.90
CA TRP A 35 -8.90 7.43 -6.56
C TRP A 35 -8.76 7.62 -8.07
N ALA A 36 -8.05 6.71 -8.73
CA ALA A 36 -8.12 6.64 -10.19
C ALA A 36 -9.44 5.96 -10.59
N LYS A 37 -10.54 6.72 -10.58
CA LYS A 37 -11.75 6.38 -11.34
C LYS A 37 -11.43 6.66 -12.81
N GLN A 38 -10.61 5.82 -13.44
CA GLN A 38 -10.36 5.90 -14.87
C GLN A 38 -11.19 4.82 -15.59
N PRO A 39 -11.99 5.19 -16.60
CA PRO A 39 -12.66 4.22 -17.46
C PRO A 39 -11.61 3.29 -18.06
N GLY A 40 -11.80 1.97 -17.95
CA GLY A 40 -10.93 0.96 -18.58
C GLY A 40 -9.81 0.36 -17.70
N ARG A 41 -9.65 0.78 -16.43
CA ARG A 41 -8.69 0.12 -15.52
C ARG A 41 -9.36 -1.05 -14.78
N PRO A 42 -8.77 -2.26 -14.72
CA PRO A 42 -9.36 -3.39 -14.02
C PRO A 42 -9.66 -3.02 -12.55
N HIS A 43 -10.81 -3.45 -12.03
CA HIS A 43 -11.39 -3.12 -10.72
C HIS A 43 -10.55 -3.50 -9.46
N GLY A 44 -9.24 -3.74 -9.59
CA GLY A 44 -8.37 -4.29 -8.54
C GLY A 44 -7.34 -3.33 -7.93
N TRP A 45 -7.06 -2.19 -8.55
CA TRP A 45 -5.91 -1.34 -8.17
C TRP A 45 -6.35 -0.04 -7.48
N ALA A 46 -5.70 0.28 -6.37
CA ALA A 46 -5.73 1.59 -5.73
C ALA A 46 -4.33 2.18 -5.69
N LYS A 47 -4.21 3.49 -5.48
CA LYS A 47 -2.92 4.16 -5.40
C LYS A 47 -2.91 5.13 -4.23
N ILE A 48 -1.80 5.13 -3.50
CA ILE A 48 -1.54 6.10 -2.43
C ILE A 48 -0.18 6.76 -2.68
N HIS A 49 -0.02 8.00 -2.25
CA HIS A 49 1.21 8.75 -2.35
C HIS A 49 1.64 9.23 -0.97
N SER A 50 2.94 9.30 -0.72
CA SER A 50 3.41 9.98 0.49
C SER A 50 3.10 11.48 0.37
N ALA A 51 2.54 12.06 1.43
CA ALA A 51 2.34 13.50 1.60
C ALA A 51 3.62 14.22 2.05
N ARG A 52 4.66 13.47 2.43
CA ARG A 52 5.95 13.99 2.91
C ARG A 52 6.86 14.32 1.71
N ASP A 53 7.97 15.00 1.98
CA ASP A 53 9.03 15.30 0.99
C ASP A 53 9.63 14.05 0.31
N VAL A 54 9.28 12.85 0.78
CA VAL A 54 9.62 11.59 0.14
C VAL A 54 8.70 11.36 -1.07
N SER A 55 9.16 11.81 -2.23
CA SER A 55 8.47 11.57 -3.51
C SER A 55 8.39 10.08 -3.84
N GLY A 56 7.23 9.46 -3.58
CA GLY A 56 6.95 8.07 -3.88
C GLY A 56 5.46 7.74 -3.89
N ALA A 57 5.11 6.67 -4.58
CA ALA A 57 3.75 6.14 -4.65
C ALA A 57 3.73 4.65 -4.37
N ILE A 58 2.62 4.17 -3.83
CA ILE A 58 2.36 2.75 -3.62
C ILE A 58 1.09 2.39 -4.37
N ASN A 59 1.20 1.50 -5.35
CA ASN A 59 0.04 0.88 -5.97
C ASN A 59 -0.36 -0.34 -5.15
N LEU A 60 -1.64 -0.44 -4.82
CA LEU A 60 -2.24 -1.46 -3.96
C LEU A 60 -3.15 -2.35 -4.80
N GLU A 61 -2.85 -3.64 -4.86
CA GLU A 61 -3.63 -4.64 -5.57
C GLU A 61 -4.06 -5.75 -4.60
N TRP A 62 -5.35 -6.08 -4.58
CA TRP A 62 -5.87 -7.14 -3.71
C TRP A 62 -6.15 -8.40 -4.51
N HIS A 63 -5.49 -9.49 -4.14
CA HIS A 63 -5.76 -10.82 -4.66
C HIS A 63 -6.58 -11.62 -3.64
N ALA A 64 -7.91 -11.69 -3.86
CA ALA A 64 -8.85 -12.25 -2.90
C ALA A 64 -8.63 -13.76 -2.63
N ARG A 65 -8.30 -14.54 -3.67
CA ARG A 65 -8.13 -15.99 -3.57
C ARG A 65 -7.00 -16.38 -2.62
N SER A 66 -5.88 -15.66 -2.65
CA SER A 66 -4.73 -15.89 -1.75
C SER A 66 -4.68 -14.94 -0.57
N ARG A 67 -5.69 -14.07 -0.40
CA ARG A 67 -5.76 -13.04 0.65
C ARG A 67 -4.49 -12.20 0.73
N THR A 68 -3.99 -11.80 -0.44
CA THR A 68 -2.70 -11.14 -0.56
C THR A 68 -2.89 -9.73 -1.09
N LEU A 69 -2.34 -8.75 -0.36
CA LEU A 69 -2.17 -7.39 -0.85
C LEU A 69 -0.78 -7.28 -1.49
N ILE A 70 -0.74 -6.99 -2.78
CA ILE A 70 0.48 -6.72 -3.54
C ILE A 70 0.64 -5.20 -3.62
N CYS A 71 1.73 -4.70 -3.08
CA CYS A 71 2.05 -3.29 -3.04
C CYS A 71 3.28 -3.03 -3.90
N ARG A 72 3.14 -2.23 -4.97
CA ARG A 72 4.27 -1.82 -5.82
C ARG A 72 4.69 -0.41 -5.44
N VAL A 73 5.88 -0.29 -4.85
CA VAL A 73 6.48 1.00 -4.47
C VAL A 73 7.23 1.57 -5.68
N VAL A 74 6.87 2.80 -6.05
CA VAL A 74 7.42 3.52 -7.18
C VAL A 74 8.01 4.83 -6.68
N THR A 75 9.32 5.01 -6.83
CA THR A 75 10.01 6.27 -6.58
C THR A 75 10.56 6.86 -7.88
N LYS A 76 10.75 8.18 -7.94
CA LYS A 76 11.31 8.89 -9.09
C LYS A 76 12.71 9.43 -8.75
N LEU A 77 13.51 9.71 -9.79
CA LEU A 77 14.73 10.54 -9.72
C LEU A 77 15.76 10.11 -8.65
N GLY A 78 16.02 8.81 -8.49
CA GLY A 78 17.03 8.32 -7.56
C GLY A 78 16.62 8.32 -6.08
N ASN A 79 15.38 8.72 -5.76
CA ASN A 79 14.87 8.65 -4.39
C ASN A 79 14.84 7.22 -3.88
N LYS A 80 15.47 7.01 -2.71
CA LYS A 80 15.51 5.72 -2.04
C LYS A 80 14.11 5.35 -1.52
N PRO A 81 13.59 4.16 -1.84
CA PRO A 81 12.24 3.77 -1.42
C PRO A 81 12.14 3.45 0.09
N ASN A 82 13.26 3.43 0.81
CA ASN A 82 13.33 2.96 2.20
C ASN A 82 12.35 3.68 3.13
N SER A 83 12.27 5.02 3.05
CA SER A 83 11.42 5.80 3.94
C SER A 83 9.93 5.54 3.70
N ILE A 84 9.50 5.53 2.42
CA ILE A 84 8.09 5.26 2.08
C ILE A 84 7.69 3.81 2.40
N ILE A 85 8.62 2.85 2.26
CA ILE A 85 8.41 1.46 2.69
C ILE A 85 8.22 1.40 4.22
N GLY A 86 9.13 2.03 4.97
CA GLY A 86 9.08 2.05 6.44
C GLY A 86 7.79 2.67 6.97
N ASP A 87 7.45 3.87 6.47
CA ASP A 87 6.21 4.56 6.83
C ASP A 87 4.97 3.71 6.53
N PHE A 88 4.96 3.01 5.40
CA PHE A 88 3.83 2.16 5.03
C PHE A 88 3.73 0.91 5.91
N VAL A 89 4.85 0.29 6.27
CA VAL A 89 4.87 -0.85 7.20
C VAL A 89 4.41 -0.41 8.59
N VAL A 90 4.86 0.76 9.08
CA VAL A 90 4.38 1.35 10.33
C VAL A 90 2.87 1.54 10.30
N TYR A 91 2.32 2.09 9.22
CA TYR A 91 0.88 2.21 9.03
C TYR A 91 0.16 0.85 9.08
N LEU A 92 0.65 -0.14 8.32
CA LEU A 92 0.05 -1.47 8.25
C LEU A 92 -0.01 -2.15 9.63
N LEU A 93 1.08 -2.10 10.39
CA LEU A 93 1.13 -2.69 11.72
C LEU A 93 0.26 -1.90 12.71
N ALA A 94 0.33 -0.57 12.70
CA ALA A 94 -0.46 0.25 13.63
C ALA A 94 -1.98 0.14 13.41
N ARG A 95 -2.45 -0.12 12.18
CA ARG A 95 -3.87 -0.09 11.83
C ARG A 95 -4.47 -1.46 11.54
N HIS A 96 -3.66 -2.40 11.09
CA HIS A 96 -4.13 -3.68 10.55
C HIS A 96 -3.36 -4.89 11.10
N GLN A 97 -2.54 -4.76 12.16
CA GLN A 97 -1.74 -5.88 12.70
C GLN A 97 -2.52 -7.18 12.91
N SER A 98 -3.73 -7.12 13.48
CA SER A 98 -4.55 -8.32 13.74
C SER A 98 -5.01 -9.04 12.48
N ARG A 99 -4.88 -8.40 11.33
CA ARG A 99 -5.23 -8.93 10.01
C ARG A 99 -4.01 -9.36 9.21
N ILE A 100 -2.78 -9.17 9.70
CA ILE A 100 -1.56 -9.43 8.94
C ILE A 100 -0.93 -10.73 9.47
N LEU A 101 -0.71 -11.68 8.57
CA LEU A 101 0.05 -12.90 8.84
C LEU A 101 1.53 -12.73 8.54
N ALA A 102 1.84 -12.07 7.42
CA ALA A 102 3.22 -11.88 6.98
C ALA A 102 3.34 -10.63 6.10
N ILE A 103 4.51 -10.01 6.16
CA ILE A 103 4.94 -8.93 5.26
C ILE A 103 6.26 -9.35 4.64
N HIS A 104 6.29 -9.54 3.32
CA HIS A 104 7.50 -9.82 2.56
C HIS A 104 7.90 -8.57 1.78
N ILE A 105 9.16 -8.15 1.92
CA ILE A 105 9.72 -7.02 1.16
C ILE A 105 10.73 -7.58 0.17
N MET A 106 10.42 -7.47 -1.11
CA MET A 106 11.24 -8.00 -2.21
C MET A 106 11.85 -6.83 -2.98
N ARG A 107 13.18 -6.72 -2.94
CA ARG A 107 13.93 -5.77 -3.76
C ARG A 107 14.37 -6.46 -5.05
N ARG A 108 14.06 -5.86 -6.20
CA ARG A 108 14.74 -6.14 -7.48
C ARG A 108 15.74 -5.04 -7.75
#